data_AF-A0A949MJU7-F1
#
_entry.id   AF-A0A949MJU7-F1
#
_cell.length_a   1.000
_cell.length_b   1.000
_cell.length_c   1.000
_cell.angle_alpha   90.00
_cell.angle_beta   90.00
_cell.angle_gamma   90.00
#
_symmetry.space_group_name_H-M   'P 1'
#
loop_
_entity.id
_entity.type
_entity.pdbx_description
1 polymer ?
#
loop_
_entity_poly.entity_id
_entity_poly.type
_entity_poly.pdbx_seq_one_letter_code
_entity_poly.pdbx_strand_id
1 'polypeptide(L)'
;MQQTTPRPLRFIGAASGSGGRDSAGNAAAPAFAEPRLLSTLTGAQWAGTVHEPPAATRLAAVAALCAQLADAVSEAMTHDALPVVVGGDHSCAVGTWSGVSAFLQRTAPAAPSFGLLWVDAHMDSHTFDTSDSGNIHGMPLAALLGDGNAALTALGGTQPKLRGEHVVLFGVRSYEPGEAHLLQAHGVR
;
A
#
# COMPACT_ATOMS: atom_id res chain seq x y z
N MET A 1 -0.24 -33.62 -11.70
CA MET A 1 0.03 -32.19 -11.42
C MET A 1 -0.93 -31.39 -12.28
N GLN A 2 -1.87 -30.65 -11.68
CA GLN A 2 -2.70 -29.72 -12.47
C GLN A 2 -1.80 -28.57 -12.92
N GLN A 3 -1.70 -28.35 -14.23
CA GLN A 3 -1.03 -27.17 -14.77
C GLN A 3 -1.90 -25.97 -14.41
N THR A 4 -1.50 -25.19 -13.41
CA THR A 4 -2.13 -23.90 -13.13
C THR A 4 -1.70 -22.94 -14.22
N THR A 5 -2.64 -22.49 -15.04
CA THR A 5 -2.40 -21.33 -15.91
C THR A 5 -1.95 -20.15 -15.04
N PRO A 6 -0.88 -19.43 -15.42
CA PRO A 6 -0.44 -18.26 -14.66
C PRO A 6 -1.57 -17.24 -14.60
N ARG A 7 -1.85 -16.71 -13.40
CA ARG A 7 -2.80 -15.60 -13.25
C ARG A 7 -2.32 -14.38 -14.06
N PRO A 8 -3.21 -13.66 -14.76
CA PRO A 8 -2.82 -12.47 -15.49
C PRO A 8 -2.29 -11.39 -14.53
N LEU A 9 -1.26 -10.66 -14.97
CA LEU A 9 -0.75 -9.50 -14.25
C LEU A 9 -1.62 -8.28 -14.55
N ARG A 10 -2.23 -7.70 -13.52
CA ARG A 10 -3.05 -6.50 -13.62
C ARG A 10 -2.31 -5.33 -12.97
N PHE A 11 -1.65 -4.51 -13.77
CA PHE A 11 -0.96 -3.32 -13.31
C PHE A 11 -1.96 -2.21 -12.97
N ILE A 12 -1.72 -1.52 -11.86
CA ILE A 12 -2.50 -0.38 -11.41
C ILE A 12 -1.52 0.74 -11.06
N GLY A 13 -1.65 1.89 -11.71
CA GLY A 13 -0.88 3.07 -11.34
C GLY A 13 -1.47 3.72 -10.08
N ALA A 14 -0.62 4.15 -9.16
CA ALA A 14 -0.98 4.98 -8.03
C ALA A 14 -0.13 6.25 -8.06
N ALA A 15 -0.66 7.32 -8.65
CA ALA A 15 0.02 8.61 -8.78
C ALA A 15 -0.03 9.38 -7.45
N SER A 16 0.61 8.82 -6.42
CA SER A 16 0.71 9.39 -5.08
C SER A 16 1.98 10.22 -4.93
N GLY A 17 1.86 11.40 -4.35
CA GLY A 17 2.98 12.30 -4.11
C GLY A 17 2.79 13.22 -2.90
N SER A 18 1.57 13.42 -2.41
CA SER A 18 1.30 14.28 -1.26
C SER A 18 1.77 13.67 0.07
N GLY A 19 2.19 12.40 0.09
CA GLY A 19 2.71 11.73 1.28
C GLY A 19 4.14 12.14 1.62
N GLY A 20 4.92 12.59 0.64
CA GLY A 20 6.32 13.04 0.80
C GLY A 20 6.56 14.49 0.40
N ARG A 21 7.84 14.86 0.24
CA ARG A 21 8.26 16.21 -0.19
C ARG A 21 8.31 16.39 -1.70
N ASP A 22 8.63 15.34 -2.47
CA ASP A 22 8.68 15.39 -3.93
C ASP A 22 7.36 14.93 -4.55
N SER A 23 6.32 15.76 -4.41
CA SER A 23 4.98 15.35 -4.82
C SER A 23 4.84 15.18 -6.33
N ALA A 24 5.46 16.04 -7.13
CA ALA A 24 5.34 15.97 -8.58
C ALA A 24 6.18 14.81 -9.17
N GLY A 25 7.41 14.60 -8.68
CA GLY A 25 8.27 13.53 -9.16
C GLY A 25 7.68 12.16 -8.86
N ASN A 26 7.22 11.95 -7.62
CA ASN A 26 6.60 10.69 -7.20
C ASN A 26 5.31 10.41 -7.97
N ALA A 27 4.39 11.38 -8.07
CA ALA A 27 3.11 11.16 -8.74
C ALA A 27 3.25 10.89 -10.26
N ALA A 28 4.36 11.30 -10.88
CA ALA A 28 4.62 11.04 -12.30
C ALA A 28 5.17 9.63 -12.58
N ALA A 29 5.65 8.91 -11.56
CA ALA A 29 6.31 7.61 -11.74
C ALA A 29 5.47 6.55 -12.48
N PRO A 30 4.15 6.39 -12.21
CA PRO A 30 3.34 5.41 -12.94
C PRO A 30 3.29 5.69 -14.45
N ALA A 31 3.15 6.96 -14.85
CA ALA A 31 3.11 7.35 -16.27
C ALA A 31 4.44 7.08 -17.00
N PHE A 32 5.57 7.17 -16.30
CA PHE A 32 6.87 6.83 -16.86
C PHE A 32 7.08 5.31 -16.98
N ALA A 33 6.55 4.54 -16.02
CA ALA A 33 6.72 3.10 -15.95
C ALA A 33 5.79 2.33 -16.92
N GLU A 34 4.55 2.79 -17.09
CA GLU A 34 3.51 2.12 -17.89
C GLU A 34 4.00 1.67 -19.29
N PRO A 35 4.50 2.54 -20.19
CA PRO A 35 4.88 2.10 -21.54
C PRO A 35 6.04 1.11 -21.52
N ARG A 36 6.96 1.21 -20.55
CA ARG A 36 8.09 0.28 -20.42
C ARG A 36 7.65 -1.09 -19.93
N LEU A 37 6.75 -1.13 -18.94
CA LEU A 37 6.23 -2.39 -18.41
C LEU A 37 5.38 -3.13 -19.45
N LEU A 38 4.50 -2.41 -20.15
CA LEU A 38 3.65 -3.00 -21.19
C LEU A 38 4.45 -3.51 -22.41
N SER A 39 5.57 -2.86 -22.75
CA SER A 39 6.43 -3.32 -23.85
C SER A 39 7.39 -4.45 -23.45
N THR A 40 7.73 -4.57 -22.16
CA THR A 40 8.69 -5.57 -21.68
C THR A 40 8.02 -6.87 -21.23
N LEU A 41 6.85 -6.80 -20.62
CA LEU A 41 6.19 -7.94 -19.99
C LEU A 41 5.04 -8.45 -20.86
N THR A 42 5.22 -9.65 -21.44
CA THR A 42 4.17 -10.31 -22.23
C THR A 42 2.93 -10.57 -21.38
N GLY A 43 1.77 -10.14 -21.87
CA GLY A 43 0.48 -10.34 -21.19
C GLY A 43 0.20 -9.35 -20.04
N ALA A 44 1.06 -8.35 -19.83
CA ALA A 44 0.78 -7.27 -18.90
C ALA A 44 -0.42 -6.43 -19.38
N GLN A 45 -1.34 -6.13 -18.47
CA GLN A 45 -2.44 -5.21 -18.69
C GLN A 45 -2.36 -4.05 -17.72
N TRP A 46 -2.51 -2.83 -18.21
CA TRP A 46 -2.65 -1.65 -17.37
C TRP A 46 -4.13 -1.35 -17.14
N ALA A 47 -4.58 -1.46 -15.89
CA ALA A 47 -5.98 -1.25 -15.52
C ALA A 47 -6.37 0.24 -15.52
N GLY A 48 -5.39 1.13 -15.38
CA GLY A 48 -5.56 2.56 -15.19
C GLY A 48 -4.66 3.08 -14.06
N THR A 49 -4.68 4.40 -13.89
CA THR A 49 -3.92 5.10 -12.84
C THR A 49 -4.89 5.85 -11.94
N VAL A 50 -4.78 5.61 -10.63
CA VAL A 50 -5.49 6.38 -9.59
C VAL A 50 -4.68 7.64 -9.28
N HIS A 51 -5.35 8.78 -9.25
CA HIS A 51 -4.73 10.08 -8.98
C HIS A 51 -5.25 10.68 -7.68
N GLU A 52 -4.39 11.41 -6.98
CA GLU A 52 -4.79 12.20 -5.82
C GLU A 52 -5.81 13.26 -6.27
N PRO A 53 -7.02 13.30 -5.67
CA PRO A 53 -7.97 14.34 -5.99
C PRO A 53 -7.55 15.67 -5.34
N PRO A 54 -8.03 16.82 -5.85
CA PRO A 54 -7.93 18.07 -5.12
C PRO A 54 -8.56 17.93 -3.72
N ALA A 55 -7.80 18.28 -2.68
CA ALA A 55 -8.24 18.17 -1.29
C ALA A 55 -7.71 19.31 -0.44
N ALA A 56 -8.38 19.57 0.69
CA ALA A 56 -8.01 20.64 1.60
C ALA A 56 -6.69 20.37 2.36
N THR A 57 -6.30 19.10 2.50
CA THR A 57 -5.08 18.68 3.19
C THR A 57 -4.40 17.53 2.46
N ARG A 58 -3.08 17.38 2.67
CA ARG A 58 -2.30 16.23 2.16
C ARG A 58 -2.89 14.90 2.63
N LEU A 59 -3.31 14.82 3.89
CA LEU A 59 -3.95 13.63 4.46
C LEU A 59 -5.25 13.28 3.73
N ALA A 60 -6.09 14.27 3.42
CA ALA A 60 -7.33 14.02 2.68
C ALA A 60 -7.07 13.55 1.24
N ALA A 61 -6.06 14.12 0.56
CA ALA A 61 -5.65 13.67 -0.78
C ALA A 61 -5.14 12.22 -0.77
N VAL A 62 -4.22 11.90 0.16
CA VAL A 62 -3.64 10.56 0.31
C VAL A 62 -4.70 9.54 0.68
N ALA A 63 -5.58 9.84 1.65
CA ALA A 63 -6.65 8.93 2.06
C ALA A 63 -7.63 8.65 0.92
N ALA A 64 -8.00 9.67 0.14
CA ALA A 64 -8.89 9.51 -1.01
C ALA A 64 -8.27 8.68 -2.14
N LEU A 65 -6.98 8.89 -2.44
CA LEU A 65 -6.24 8.02 -3.38
C LEU A 65 -6.19 6.59 -2.86
N CYS A 66 -5.87 6.39 -1.57
CA CYS A 66 -5.76 5.06 -0.99
C CYS A 66 -7.10 4.31 -0.98
N ALA A 67 -8.22 5.01 -0.77
CA ALA A 67 -9.56 4.42 -0.90
C ALA A 67 -9.82 3.91 -2.32
N GLN A 68 -9.60 4.75 -3.34
CA GLN A 68 -9.78 4.36 -4.75
C GLN A 68 -8.82 3.23 -5.16
N LEU A 69 -7.57 3.26 -4.66
CA LEU A 69 -6.59 2.22 -4.91
C LEU A 69 -6.98 0.89 -4.25
N ALA A 70 -7.53 0.93 -3.04
CA ALA A 70 -8.04 -0.27 -2.38
C ALA A 70 -9.15 -0.93 -3.21
N ASP A 71 -10.08 -0.14 -3.75
CA ASP A 71 -11.15 -0.63 -4.62
C ASP A 71 -10.57 -1.27 -5.91
N ALA A 72 -9.65 -0.58 -6.59
CA ALA A 72 -9.01 -1.08 -7.81
C ALA A 72 -8.23 -2.39 -7.60
N VAL A 73 -7.50 -2.51 -6.49
CA VAL A 73 -6.79 -3.74 -6.13
C VAL A 73 -7.76 -4.87 -5.83
N SER A 74 -8.82 -4.59 -5.07
CA SER A 74 -9.85 -5.56 -4.72
C SER A 74 -10.62 -6.06 -5.95
N GLU A 75 -10.88 -5.18 -6.91
CA GLU A 75 -11.48 -5.49 -8.20
C GLU A 75 -10.58 -6.38 -9.04
N ALA A 76 -9.27 -6.08 -9.13
CA ALA A 76 -8.31 -6.90 -9.86
C ALA A 76 -8.29 -8.35 -9.33
N MET A 77 -8.29 -8.52 -8.01
CA MET A 77 -8.32 -9.85 -7.38
C MET A 77 -9.66 -10.59 -7.61
N THR A 78 -10.77 -9.87 -7.71
CA THR A 78 -12.09 -10.44 -8.03
C THR A 78 -12.13 -11.07 -9.43
N HIS A 79 -11.28 -10.58 -10.34
CA HIS A 79 -11.11 -11.12 -11.69
C HIS A 79 -10.00 -12.18 -11.79
N ASP A 80 -9.61 -12.80 -10.65
CA ASP A 80 -8.52 -13.79 -10.55
C ASP A 80 -7.16 -13.30 -11.11
N ALA A 81 -6.96 -11.98 -11.14
CA ALA A 81 -5.70 -11.38 -11.56
C ALA A 81 -4.77 -11.18 -10.36
N LEU A 82 -3.46 -11.17 -10.62
CA LEU A 82 -2.45 -10.72 -9.67
C LEU A 82 -2.31 -9.19 -9.78
N PRO A 83 -2.77 -8.41 -8.79
CA PRO A 83 -2.57 -6.96 -8.80
C PRO A 83 -1.09 -6.61 -8.64
N VAL A 84 -0.61 -5.69 -9.47
CA VAL A 84 0.74 -5.10 -9.38
C VAL A 84 0.58 -3.58 -9.33
N VAL A 85 0.79 -3.00 -8.15
CA VAL A 85 0.69 -1.55 -7.99
C VAL A 85 2.03 -0.91 -8.33
N VAL A 86 2.01 0.04 -9.25
CA VAL A 86 3.14 0.91 -9.54
C VAL A 86 2.83 2.26 -8.91
N GLY A 87 3.50 2.54 -7.79
CA GLY A 87 3.22 3.71 -6.97
C GLY A 87 4.03 4.96 -7.37
N GLY A 88 3.76 6.01 -6.62
CA GLY A 88 4.68 7.12 -6.39
C GLY A 88 5.28 6.98 -5.00
N ASP A 89 4.90 7.84 -4.05
CA ASP A 89 5.38 7.70 -2.67
C ASP A 89 4.75 6.50 -1.94
N HIS A 90 5.41 6.03 -0.88
CA HIS A 90 5.05 4.78 -0.21
C HIS A 90 3.72 4.84 0.58
N SER A 91 3.10 6.01 0.72
CA SER A 91 1.78 6.10 1.37
C SER A 91 0.70 5.31 0.62
N CYS A 92 0.87 5.08 -0.69
CA CYS A 92 -0.04 4.24 -1.48
C CYS A 92 -0.11 2.79 -0.98
N ALA A 93 0.86 2.31 -0.20
CA ALA A 93 0.81 0.98 0.42
C ALA A 93 -0.41 0.80 1.34
N VAL A 94 -0.90 1.86 1.99
CA VAL A 94 -2.13 1.78 2.77
C VAL A 94 -3.30 1.33 1.90
N GLY A 95 -3.47 1.97 0.74
CA GLY A 95 -4.51 1.61 -0.23
C GLY A 95 -4.32 0.21 -0.79
N THR A 96 -3.10 -0.11 -1.25
CA THR A 96 -2.77 -1.41 -1.83
C THR A 96 -3.15 -2.57 -0.90
N TRP A 97 -2.65 -2.55 0.34
CA TRP A 97 -2.87 -3.65 1.27
C TRP A 97 -4.26 -3.63 1.91
N SER A 98 -4.92 -2.47 1.99
CA SER A 98 -6.34 -2.40 2.35
C SER A 98 -7.23 -3.07 1.31
N GLY A 99 -6.92 -2.95 0.02
CA GLY A 99 -7.64 -3.62 -1.06
C GLY A 99 -7.52 -5.15 -1.00
N VAL A 100 -6.30 -5.64 -0.73
CA VAL A 100 -6.02 -7.08 -0.48
C VAL A 100 -6.81 -7.57 0.73
N SER A 101 -6.72 -6.87 1.86
CA SER A 101 -7.47 -7.20 3.08
C SER A 101 -8.98 -7.27 2.79
N ALA A 102 -9.53 -6.25 2.15
CA ALA A 102 -10.95 -6.18 1.82
C ALA A 102 -11.41 -7.33 0.90
N PHE A 103 -10.59 -7.71 -0.10
CA PHE A 103 -10.89 -8.85 -0.96
C PHE A 103 -10.93 -10.16 -0.15
N LEU A 104 -9.90 -10.41 0.66
CA LEU A 104 -9.80 -11.63 1.45
C LEU A 104 -10.95 -11.74 2.45
N GLN A 105 -11.31 -10.65 3.13
CA GLN A 105 -12.42 -10.62 4.10
C GLN A 105 -13.77 -10.98 3.47
N ARG A 106 -13.99 -10.65 2.19
CA ARG A 106 -15.24 -11.00 1.47
C ARG A 106 -15.26 -12.43 0.93
N THR A 107 -14.10 -13.00 0.64
CA THR A 107 -14.00 -14.23 -0.16
C THR A 107 -13.49 -15.44 0.63
N ALA A 108 -12.81 -15.23 1.75
CA ALA A 108 -12.27 -16.30 2.58
C ALA A 108 -13.29 -16.73 3.65
N PRO A 109 -13.43 -18.04 3.91
CA PRO A 109 -14.43 -18.59 4.84
C PRO A 109 -14.11 -18.39 6.33
N ALA A 110 -12.94 -17.86 6.69
CA ALA A 110 -12.49 -17.62 8.07
C ALA A 110 -11.69 -16.32 8.14
N ALA A 111 -11.45 -15.78 9.35
CA ALA A 111 -10.67 -14.56 9.62
C ALA A 111 -9.34 -14.55 8.83
N PRO A 112 -9.32 -13.96 7.63
CA PRO A 112 -8.23 -14.17 6.71
C PRO A 112 -7.08 -13.26 7.08
N SER A 113 -5.88 -13.80 6.97
CA SER A 113 -4.64 -13.05 7.15
C SER A 113 -3.71 -13.33 5.99
N PHE A 114 -2.88 -12.35 5.64
CA PHE A 114 -1.82 -12.49 4.67
C PHE A 114 -0.48 -12.08 5.29
N GLY A 115 0.60 -12.63 4.75
CA GLY A 115 1.95 -12.22 5.11
C GLY A 115 2.38 -11.01 4.28
N LEU A 116 3.21 -10.16 4.88
CA LEU A 116 3.79 -8.99 4.22
C LEU A 116 5.31 -8.97 4.38
N LEU A 117 6.03 -8.93 3.25
CA LEU A 117 7.46 -8.64 3.23
C LEU A 117 7.63 -7.16 2.88
N TRP A 118 8.09 -6.35 3.84
CA TRP A 118 8.34 -4.93 3.68
C TRP A 118 9.81 -4.71 3.30
N VAL A 119 10.07 -4.47 2.02
CA VAL A 119 11.42 -4.25 1.51
C VAL A 119 11.68 -2.75 1.37
N ASP A 120 12.30 -2.15 2.39
CA ASP A 120 12.56 -0.70 2.41
C ASP A 120 13.82 -0.39 3.24
N ALA A 121 14.40 0.79 3.01
CA ALA A 121 15.40 1.37 3.91
C ALA A 121 14.79 1.83 5.25
N HIS A 122 13.50 2.17 5.26
CA HIS A 122 12.77 2.72 6.39
C HIS A 122 11.79 1.70 6.98
N MET A 123 11.36 1.93 8.22
CA MET A 123 10.33 1.10 8.86
C MET A 123 8.91 1.52 8.46
N ASP A 124 8.74 2.77 8.02
CA ASP A 124 7.48 3.35 7.56
C ASP A 124 6.34 3.19 8.60
N SER A 125 6.70 3.29 9.87
CA SER A 125 5.84 2.96 11.01
C SER A 125 5.66 4.10 11.99
N HIS A 126 5.85 5.33 11.52
CA HIS A 126 5.43 6.51 12.29
C HIS A 126 3.91 6.63 12.38
N THR A 127 3.46 7.27 13.45
CA THR A 127 2.20 8.03 13.50
C THR A 127 2.48 9.52 13.39
N PHE A 128 1.44 10.35 13.23
CA PHE A 128 1.59 11.82 13.28
C PHE A 128 2.21 12.32 14.59
N ASP A 129 2.03 11.59 15.70
CA ASP A 129 2.58 11.98 17.00
C ASP A 129 4.08 11.65 17.14
N THR A 130 4.58 10.70 16.34
CA THR A 130 5.97 10.23 16.39
C THR A 130 6.84 10.78 15.25
N SER A 131 6.25 11.45 14.27
CA SER A 131 6.95 11.91 13.07
C SER A 131 7.35 13.37 13.19
N ASP A 132 8.65 13.66 13.11
CA ASP A 132 9.16 15.04 13.07
C ASP A 132 8.79 15.77 11.78
N SER A 133 8.64 15.03 10.66
CA SER A 133 8.36 15.60 9.35
C SER A 133 6.86 15.74 9.05
N GLY A 134 6.02 14.93 9.70
CA GLY A 134 4.60 14.81 9.36
C GLY A 134 4.37 14.33 7.91
N ASN A 135 5.35 13.65 7.31
CA ASN A 135 5.21 13.07 5.98
C ASN A 135 4.54 11.69 6.07
N ILE A 136 3.42 11.53 5.37
CA ILE A 136 2.53 10.36 5.47
C ILE A 136 3.15 9.11 4.85
N HIS A 137 4.08 9.26 3.90
CA HIS A 137 4.79 8.11 3.30
C HIS A 137 5.63 7.30 4.29
N GLY A 138 5.98 7.86 5.47
CA GLY A 138 6.64 7.14 6.56
C GLY A 138 5.67 6.57 7.61
N MET A 139 4.37 6.58 7.35
CA MET A 139 3.32 6.05 8.23
C MET A 139 2.55 4.81 7.73
N PRO A 140 2.73 4.27 6.50
CA PRO A 140 1.81 3.28 5.96
C PRO A 140 1.81 1.96 6.74
N LEU A 141 2.95 1.49 7.25
CA LEU A 141 3.00 0.22 7.97
C LEU A 141 2.27 0.32 9.33
N ALA A 142 2.46 1.41 10.06
CA ALA A 142 1.70 1.68 11.29
C ALA A 142 0.19 1.72 11.00
N ALA A 143 -0.23 2.41 9.93
CA ALA A 143 -1.64 2.49 9.55
C ALA A 143 -2.25 1.12 9.23
N LEU A 144 -1.48 0.21 8.62
CA LEU A 144 -1.91 -1.15 8.30
C LEU A 144 -1.98 -2.05 9.54
N LEU A 145 -1.14 -1.79 10.54
CA LEU A 145 -1.17 -2.42 11.87
C LEU A 145 -2.26 -1.84 12.80
N GLY A 146 -2.95 -0.78 12.36
CA GLY A 146 -4.07 -0.16 13.07
C GLY A 146 -3.72 1.09 13.87
N ASP A 147 -2.48 1.56 13.80
CA ASP A 147 -2.01 2.75 14.52
C ASP A 147 -2.01 4.00 13.65
N GLY A 148 -2.35 5.14 14.26
CA GLY A 148 -2.32 6.45 13.61
C GLY A 148 -3.71 6.96 13.22
N ASN A 149 -3.77 7.76 12.15
CA ASN A 149 -4.98 8.52 11.84
C ASN A 149 -6.08 7.65 11.23
N ALA A 150 -7.31 7.80 11.73
CA ALA A 150 -8.49 7.06 11.26
C ALA A 150 -8.77 7.18 9.76
N ALA A 151 -8.39 8.29 9.12
CA ALA A 151 -8.51 8.46 7.67
C ALA A 151 -7.69 7.43 6.87
N LEU A 152 -6.62 6.88 7.47
CA LEU A 152 -5.78 5.84 6.87
C LEU A 152 -6.12 4.48 7.48
N THR A 153 -6.20 4.40 8.81
CA THR A 153 -6.42 3.12 9.49
C THR A 153 -7.81 2.56 9.18
N ALA A 154 -8.83 3.34 8.81
CA ALA A 154 -10.19 2.81 8.55
C ALA A 154 -10.47 2.38 7.10
N LEU A 155 -9.51 2.60 6.18
CA LEU A 155 -9.70 2.27 4.76
C LEU A 155 -10.01 0.78 4.54
N GLY A 156 -10.93 0.44 3.65
CA GLY A 156 -11.32 -0.96 3.41
C GLY A 156 -12.10 -1.64 4.54
N GLY A 157 -12.53 -0.90 5.58
CA GLY A 157 -13.53 -1.31 6.56
C GLY A 157 -13.07 -2.21 7.71
N THR A 158 -11.88 -2.82 7.63
CA THR A 158 -11.32 -3.69 8.69
C THR A 158 -10.10 -3.08 9.36
N GLN A 159 -9.96 -3.27 10.67
CA GLN A 159 -8.79 -2.86 11.45
C GLN A 159 -8.45 -3.90 12.53
N PRO A 160 -7.16 -4.27 12.69
CA PRO A 160 -6.04 -3.95 11.79
C PRO A 160 -6.15 -4.71 10.46
N LYS A 161 -5.38 -4.30 9.43
CA LYS A 161 -5.29 -5.04 8.15
C LYS A 161 -4.30 -6.19 8.26
N LEU A 162 -3.24 -5.96 9.03
CA LEU A 162 -2.13 -6.87 9.22
C LEU A 162 -2.06 -7.31 10.67
N ARG A 163 -1.53 -8.51 10.86
CA ARG A 163 -1.05 -8.97 12.16
C ARG A 163 0.46 -8.83 12.14
N GLY A 164 1.04 -8.16 13.14
CA GLY A 164 2.47 -7.87 13.13
C GLY A 164 3.33 -9.12 13.03
N GLU A 165 2.92 -10.25 13.63
CA GLU A 165 3.68 -11.51 13.53
C GLU A 165 3.76 -12.11 12.10
N HIS A 166 2.99 -11.57 11.14
CA HIS A 166 3.01 -11.94 9.73
C HIS A 166 3.77 -10.93 8.85
N VAL A 167 4.38 -9.91 9.46
CA VAL A 167 5.17 -8.90 8.77
C VAL A 167 6.66 -9.17 8.98
N VAL A 168 7.43 -9.13 7.90
CA VAL A 168 8.90 -9.19 7.92
C VAL A 168 9.47 -7.95 7.23
N LEU A 169 10.42 -7.27 7.87
CA LEU A 169 11.15 -6.15 7.27
C LEU A 169 12.48 -6.62 6.69
N PHE A 170 12.85 -6.08 5.53
CA PHE A 170 14.11 -6.39 4.87
C PHE A 170 14.76 -5.14 4.29
N GLY A 171 16.04 -4.93 4.63
CA GLY A 171 16.83 -3.80 4.12
C GLY A 171 16.80 -2.53 4.99
N VAL A 172 16.10 -2.57 6.13
CA VAL A 172 15.96 -1.46 7.07
C VAL A 172 17.32 -0.99 7.57
N ARG A 173 17.55 0.31 7.47
CA ARG A 173 18.81 0.97 7.86
C ARG A 173 18.66 2.45 8.21
N SER A 174 17.43 2.99 8.18
CA SER A 174 17.12 4.39 8.51
C SER A 174 15.76 4.46 9.19
N TYR A 175 15.74 4.62 10.51
CA TYR A 175 14.52 4.67 11.30
C TYR A 175 14.77 5.34 12.65
N GLU A 176 13.70 5.82 13.27
CA GLU A 176 13.72 6.42 14.60
C GLU A 176 13.32 5.41 15.69
N PRO A 177 13.72 5.59 16.96
CA PRO A 177 13.38 4.66 18.04
C PRO A 177 11.87 4.42 18.23
N GLY A 178 11.03 5.41 17.92
CA GLY A 178 9.57 5.29 18.01
C GLY A 178 8.99 4.26 17.04
N GLU A 179 9.52 4.20 15.82
CA GLU A 179 9.14 3.21 14.81
C GLU A 179 9.47 1.79 15.29
N ALA A 180 10.72 1.57 15.70
CA ALA A 180 11.18 0.27 16.18
C ALA A 180 10.38 -0.22 17.40
N HIS A 181 10.04 0.68 18.33
CA HIS A 181 9.22 0.34 19.49
C HIS A 181 7.82 -0.12 19.08
N LEU A 182 7.18 0.60 18.15
CA LEU A 182 5.84 0.25 17.64
C LEU A 182 5.87 -1.14 16.99
N LEU A 183 6.83 -1.37 16.09
CA LEU A 183 6.95 -2.65 15.39
C LEU A 183 7.26 -3.82 16.34
N GLN A 184 8.11 -3.60 17.35
CA GLN A 184 8.38 -4.60 18.38
C GLN A 184 7.11 -4.93 19.19
N ALA A 185 6.29 -3.94 19.55
CA ALA A 185 5.04 -4.15 20.28
C ALA A 185 4.02 -4.98 19.48
N HIS A 186 4.05 -4.86 18.14
CA HIS A 186 3.23 -5.65 17.22
C HIS A 186 3.80 -7.04 16.90
N GLY A 187 5.04 -7.35 17.32
CA GLY A 187 5.68 -8.63 17.03
C GLY A 187 6.17 -8.77 15.58
N VAL A 188 6.43 -7.64 14.91
CA VAL A 188 7.00 -7.59 13.55
C VAL A 188 8.44 -8.10 13.57
N ARG A 189 8.84 -8.80 12.50
CA ARG A 189 10.14 -9.50 12.40
C ARG A 189 11.13 -8.84 11.45
#